data_AF-A0A7C4UML9-F1
#
_entry.id   AF-A0A7C4UML9-F1
#
_cell.length_a   1.000
_cell.length_b   1.000
_cell.length_c   1.000
_cell.angle_alpha   90.00
_cell.angle_beta   90.00
_cell.angle_gamma   90.00
#
_symmetry.space_group_name_H-M   'P 1'
#
loop_
_entity.id
_entity.type
_entity.pdbx_description
1 polymer ?
#
loop_
_entity_poly.entity_id
_entity_poly.type
_entity_poly.pdbx_seq_one_letter_code
_entity_poly.pdbx_strand_id
1 'polypeptide(L)'
;MAELGKGTPFPWPEHFQKNRARFPAEELWKYAGQQIAWNWDGTKIVAAGRTYDELFQTLEAMKVDLSKVIIDYVEEPGVSYVGGLCDSDT
;
A
#
# COMPACT_ATOMS: atom_id res chain seq x y z
N MET A 1 3.15 14.34 -33.06
CA MET A 1 1.97 13.70 -32.44
C MET A 1 2.35 13.35 -31.01
N ALA A 2 1.56 13.80 -30.04
CA ALA A 2 1.93 14.08 -28.65
C ALA A 2 2.50 12.88 -27.86
N GLU A 3 3.69 13.07 -27.28
CA GLU A 3 4.22 12.21 -26.22
C GLU A 3 3.66 12.71 -24.89
N LEU A 4 2.89 11.85 -24.22
CA LEU A 4 2.23 12.13 -22.95
C LEU A 4 3.27 12.42 -21.86
N GLY A 5 3.41 13.70 -21.52
CA GLY A 5 4.03 14.13 -20.27
C GLY A 5 3.25 13.57 -19.08
N LYS A 6 3.83 12.60 -18.37
CA LYS A 6 3.42 12.17 -17.02
C LYS A 6 4.65 11.85 -16.18
N GLY A 7 5.57 12.80 -16.07
CA GLY A 7 6.61 12.77 -15.05
C GLY A 7 6.03 13.35 -13.77
N THR A 8 5.51 12.51 -12.87
CA THR A 8 5.26 12.93 -11.50
C THR A 8 6.61 13.28 -10.84
N PRO A 9 6.71 14.37 -10.05
CA PRO A 9 7.98 14.87 -9.52
C PRO A 9 8.65 14.00 -8.44
N PHE A 10 8.08 12.83 -8.15
CA PHE A 10 8.65 11.82 -7.27
C PHE A 10 8.97 10.58 -8.13
N PRO A 11 10.14 9.94 -7.97
CA PRO A 11 10.51 8.75 -8.75
C PRO A 11 9.61 7.58 -8.33
N TRP A 12 8.38 7.53 -8.84
CA TRP A 12 7.53 6.37 -8.64
C TRP A 12 8.23 5.16 -9.25
N PRO A 13 8.31 4.03 -8.54
CA PRO A 13 8.96 2.84 -9.07
C PRO A 13 8.19 2.37 -10.31
N GLU A 14 8.80 2.48 -11.48
CA GLU A 14 8.19 2.15 -12.79
C GLU A 14 7.63 0.72 -12.87
N HIS A 15 8.08 -0.17 -11.98
CA HIS A 15 7.69 -1.57 -11.95
C HIS A 15 6.77 -1.95 -10.79
N PHE A 16 6.48 -1.03 -9.87
CA PHE A 16 5.66 -1.30 -8.68
C PHE A 16 4.32 -1.95 -9.03
N GLN A 17 3.58 -1.37 -9.99
CA GLN A 17 2.27 -1.90 -10.40
C GLN A 17 2.38 -3.32 -10.99
N LYS A 18 3.41 -3.57 -11.81
CA LYS A 18 3.63 -4.89 -12.43
C LYS A 18 4.03 -5.93 -11.39
N ASN A 19 4.88 -5.56 -10.43
CA ASN A 19 5.36 -6.46 -9.39
C ASN A 19 4.27 -6.77 -8.37
N ARG A 20 3.50 -5.75 -7.94
CA ARG A 20 2.31 -5.92 -7.10
C ARG A 20 1.29 -6.85 -7.75
N ALA A 21 1.02 -6.70 -9.06
CA ALA A 21 0.09 -7.57 -9.78
C ALA A 21 0.56 -9.03 -9.89
N ARG A 22 1.88 -9.27 -9.78
CA ARG A 22 2.46 -10.63 -9.75
C ARG A 22 2.51 -11.21 -8.35
N PHE A 23 2.28 -10.41 -7.31
CA PHE A 23 2.28 -10.89 -5.94
C PHE A 23 1.07 -11.82 -5.73
N PRO A 24 1.27 -13.02 -5.17
CA PRO A 24 0.20 -14.00 -5.02
C PRO A 24 -0.92 -13.45 -4.11
N ALA A 25 -2.15 -13.49 -4.61
CA ALA A 25 -3.32 -12.99 -3.89
C ALA A 25 -3.55 -13.71 -2.55
N GLU A 26 -3.23 -15.01 -2.47
CA GLU A 26 -3.35 -15.80 -1.25
C GLU A 26 -2.44 -15.31 -0.13
N GLU A 27 -1.22 -14.87 -0.45
CA GLU A 27 -0.31 -14.26 0.52
C GLU A 27 -0.80 -12.87 0.91
N LEU A 28 -1.34 -12.10 -0.05
CA LEU A 28 -1.89 -10.77 0.20
C LEU A 28 -3.10 -10.85 1.16
N TRP A 29 -3.97 -11.84 0.99
CA TRP A 29 -5.15 -12.04 1.84
C TRP A 29 -4.83 -12.37 3.30
N LYS A 30 -3.62 -12.85 3.62
CA LYS A 30 -3.18 -13.01 5.02
C LYS A 30 -3.10 -11.67 5.75
N TYR A 31 -2.95 -10.59 5.00
CA TYR A 31 -2.88 -9.22 5.49
C TYR A 31 -4.17 -8.44 5.24
N ALA A 32 -5.26 -9.11 4.82
CA ALA A 32 -6.56 -8.49 4.67
C ALA A 32 -6.95 -7.76 5.98
N GLY A 33 -7.37 -6.50 5.85
CA GLY A 33 -7.75 -5.65 6.99
C GLY A 33 -6.57 -4.99 7.70
N GLN A 34 -5.36 -5.08 7.13
CA GLN A 34 -4.13 -4.57 7.73
C GLN A 34 -3.42 -3.58 6.80
N GLN A 35 -2.66 -2.68 7.42
CA GLN A 35 -1.71 -1.81 6.76
C GLN A 35 -0.46 -2.62 6.41
N ILE A 36 -0.03 -2.58 5.16
CA ILE A 36 1.17 -3.27 4.69
C ILE A 36 2.17 -2.27 4.13
N ALA A 37 3.45 -2.55 4.35
CA ALA A 37 4.55 -1.81 3.76
C ALA A 37 5.20 -2.66 2.67
N TRP A 38 5.07 -2.22 1.43
CA TRP A 38 5.79 -2.77 0.30
C TRP A 38 7.22 -2.25 0.26
N ASN A 39 8.13 -3.09 -0.23
CA ASN A 39 9.43 -2.61 -0.69
C ASN A 39 9.22 -1.59 -1.82
N TRP A 40 10.15 -0.64 -2.00
CA TRP A 40 10.12 0.35 -3.09
C TRP A 40 9.75 -0.26 -4.44
N ASP A 41 10.29 -1.43 -4.77
CA ASP A 41 10.06 -2.08 -6.06
C ASP A 41 8.69 -2.81 -6.17
N GLY A 42 7.92 -2.94 -5.08
CA GLY A 42 6.62 -3.63 -5.08
C GLY A 42 6.71 -5.15 -5.19
N THR A 43 7.89 -5.74 -4.98
CA THR A 43 8.15 -7.18 -5.12
C THR A 43 7.80 -8.01 -3.91
N LYS A 44 7.74 -7.38 -2.73
CA LYS A 44 7.45 -8.06 -1.46
C LYS A 44 6.93 -7.08 -0.41
N ILE A 45 6.20 -7.62 0.54
CA ILE A 45 5.79 -6.94 1.77
C ILE A 45 6.93 -7.07 2.78
N VAL A 46 7.38 -5.93 3.31
CA VAL A 46 8.46 -5.83 4.30
C VAL A 46 7.90 -5.92 5.71
N ALA A 47 6.76 -5.26 5.96
CA ALA A 47 6.08 -5.26 7.25
C ALA A 47 4.57 -5.18 7.05
N ALA A 48 3.82 -5.60 8.06
CA ALA A 48 2.38 -5.47 8.14
C ALA A 48 1.97 -5.15 9.58
N GLY A 49 0.88 -4.42 9.75
CA GLY A 49 0.33 -4.07 11.06
C GLY A 49 -1.17 -3.78 10.96
N ARG A 50 -1.92 -4.05 12.03
CA ARG A 50 -3.37 -3.73 12.05
C ARG A 50 -3.61 -2.22 12.02
N THR A 51 -2.67 -1.46 12.56
CA THR A 51 -2.68 0.01 12.57
C THR A 51 -1.41 0.57 11.94
N TYR A 52 -1.47 1.83 11.50
CA TYR A 52 -0.28 2.54 11.03
C TYR A 52 0.81 2.59 12.11
N ASP A 53 0.43 2.78 13.38
CA ASP A 53 1.38 2.85 14.49
C ASP A 53 2.16 1.54 14.66
N GLU A 54 1.47 0.39 14.66
CA GLU A 54 2.11 -0.93 14.69
C GLU A 54 3.00 -1.17 13.46
N LEU A 55 2.57 -0.72 12.28
CA LEU A 55 3.38 -0.82 11.06
C LEU A 55 4.68 0.00 11.19
N PHE A 56 4.58 1.25 11.65
CA PHE A 56 5.74 2.13 11.84
C PHE A 56 6.69 1.60 12.92
N GLN A 57 6.17 1.11 14.05
CA GLN A 57 6.98 0.48 15.09
C GLN A 57 7.72 -0.74 14.54
N THR A 58 7.07 -1.55 13.71
CA THR A 58 7.68 -2.73 13.07
C THR A 58 8.79 -2.30 12.10
N LEU A 59 8.55 -1.27 11.28
CA LEU A 59 9.53 -0.73 10.34
C LEU A 59 10.75 -0.14 11.06
N GLU A 60 10.51 0.59 12.16
CA GLU A 60 11.57 1.17 13.00
C GLU A 60 12.41 0.08 13.67
N ALA A 61 11.75 -0.96 14.23
CA ALA A 61 12.43 -2.12 14.81
C ALA A 61 13.30 -2.86 13.79
N MET A 62 12.87 -2.90 12.52
CA MET A 62 13.63 -3.48 11.41
C MET A 62 14.67 -2.53 10.81
N LYS A 63 14.75 -1.28 11.29
CA LYS A 63 15.60 -0.20 10.73
C LYS A 63 15.39 0.00 9.23
N VAL A 64 14.15 -0.12 8.77
CA VAL A 64 13.78 0.09 7.37
C VAL A 64 13.49 1.57 7.14
N ASP A 65 14.11 2.14 6.09
CA ASP A 65 13.83 3.51 5.67
C ASP A 65 12.37 3.67 5.22
N LEU A 66 11.60 4.48 5.95
CA LEU A 66 10.21 4.82 5.61
C LEU A 66 10.09 5.48 4.23
N SER A 67 11.14 6.16 3.76
CA SER A 67 11.18 6.80 2.44
C SER A 67 11.42 5.82 1.28
N LYS A 68 11.76 4.56 1.57
CA LYS A 68 11.99 3.50 0.57
C LYS A 68 10.94 2.40 0.66
N VAL A 69 9.83 2.65 1.35
CA VAL A 69 8.71 1.73 1.42
C VAL A 69 7.44 2.44 0.97
N ILE A 70 6.53 1.67 0.39
CA ILE A 70 5.23 2.15 -0.03
C ILE A 70 4.20 1.53 0.89
N ILE A 71 3.50 2.36 1.66
CA ILE A 71 2.44 1.91 2.53
C ILE A 71 1.16 1.79 1.71
N ASP A 72 0.49 0.66 1.84
CA ASP A 72 -0.76 0.34 1.17
C ASP A 72 -1.67 -0.40 2.16
N TYR A 73 -2.98 -0.32 1.96
CA TYR A 73 -3.94 -1.02 2.80
C TYR A 73 -4.55 -2.18 2.00
N VAL A 74 -4.55 -3.38 2.60
CA VAL A 74 -5.22 -4.51 1.98
C VAL A 74 -6.67 -4.51 2.43
N GLU A 75 -7.56 -4.16 1.52
CA GLU A 75 -9.00 -4.24 1.76
C GLU A 75 -9.45 -5.69 1.95
N GLU A 76 -10.28 -5.93 2.96
CA GLU A 76 -10.86 -7.24 3.20
C GLU A 76 -11.91 -7.55 2.13
N PRO A 77 -11.89 -8.76 1.52
CA PRO A 77 -12.91 -9.12 0.54
C PRO A 77 -14.29 -9.15 1.22
N GLY A 78 -15.13 -8.18 0.87
CA GLY A 78 -16.49 -8.04 1.42
C GLY A 78 -16.73 -6.80 2.27
N VAL A 79 -15.69 -6.02 2.60
CA VAL A 79 -15.84 -4.71 3.23
C VAL A 79 -15.59 -3.65 2.16
N SER A 80 -16.65 -3.27 1.43
CA SER A 80 -16.60 -1.99 0.73
C SER A 80 -16.66 -0.91 1.80
N TYR A 81 -15.58 -0.14 1.96
CA TYR A 81 -15.69 1.13 2.66
C TYR A 81 -16.54 2.03 1.77
N VAL A 82 -17.87 1.90 1.88
CA VAL A 82 -18.83 2.88 1.37
C VAL A 82 -18.49 4.14 2.14
N GLY A 83 -17.61 4.96 1.56
CA GLY A 83 -17.24 6.25 2.09
C GLY A 83 -18.53 6.93 2.50
N GLY A 84 -18.67 7.15 3.80
CA GLY A 84 -19.89 7.66 4.40
C GLY A 84 -20.38 8.82 3.56
N LEU A 85 -21.48 8.60 2.85
CA LEU A 85 -22.29 9.69 2.38
C LEU A 85 -22.74 10.36 3.67
N CYS A 86 -22.06 11.46 3.97
CA CYS A 86 -22.42 12.37 5.02
C CYS A 86 -23.81 12.92 4.67
N ASP A 87 -24.88 12.18 4.95
CA ASP A 87 -26.18 12.80 5.16
C ASP A 87 -26.15 13.41 6.57
N SER A 88 -25.41 14.52 6.66
CA SER A 88 -25.68 15.57 7.62
C SER A 88 -26.71 16.49 6.98
N ASP A 89 -27.99 16.29 7.30
CA ASP A 89 -28.97 17.32 7.67
C ASP A 89 -30.33 16.63 7.88
N THR A 90 -30.80 16.51 9.13
CA THR A 90 -31.84 17.36 9.77
C THR A 90 -33.25 17.09 9.23
#